data_AF-A0A6G1W0E1-F1
#
_entry.id   AF-A0A6G1W0E1-F1
#
_cell.length_a   1.000
_cell.length_b   1.000
_cell.length_c   1.000
_cell.angle_alpha   90.00
_cell.angle_beta   90.00
_cell.angle_gamma   90.00
#
_symmetry.space_group_name_H-M   'P 1'
#
loop_
_entity.id
_entity.type
_entity.pdbx_description
1 polymer ?
#
loop_
_entity_poly.entity_id
_entity_poly.type
_entity_poly.pdbx_seq_one_letter_code
_entity_poly.pdbx_strand_id
1 'polypeptide(L)'
;MKVFKAFFTISILALSSLAIAEGGGDRVYGRMMQENQQAMEQYALKNGKSNPEIVHYKYGMDLDIHKVVSMTQANINCAVAPSRMTFEDSAGKLNTVEYRVMGTNCPHGR
;
A
#
# COMPACT_ATOMS: atom_id res chain seq x y z
N MET A 1 -51.49 3.56 -0.23
CA MET A 1 -50.41 3.93 0.72
C MET A 1 -49.91 2.73 1.55
N LYS A 2 -49.54 1.61 0.92
CA LYS A 2 -48.94 0.44 1.61
C LYS A 2 -47.65 -0.05 0.94
N VAL A 3 -47.56 0.10 -0.38
CA VAL A 3 -46.36 -0.24 -1.18
C VAL A 3 -45.16 0.67 -0.90
N PHE A 4 -45.38 1.95 -0.63
CA PHE A 4 -44.29 2.88 -0.30
C PHE A 4 -43.60 2.61 1.05
N LYS A 5 -44.27 1.90 1.98
CA LYS A 5 -43.65 1.55 3.27
C LYS A 5 -42.64 0.41 3.15
N ALA A 6 -42.76 -0.45 2.13
CA ALA A 6 -41.88 -1.59 1.94
C ALA A 6 -40.51 -1.21 1.34
N PHE A 7 -40.42 -0.08 0.63
CA PHE A 7 -39.15 0.36 0.03
C PHE A 7 -38.20 1.02 1.05
N PHE A 8 -38.72 1.61 2.12
CA PHE A 8 -37.87 2.24 3.15
C PHE A 8 -37.17 1.24 4.07
N THR A 9 -37.68 0.02 4.19
CA THR A 9 -37.11 -0.99 5.11
C THR A 9 -35.89 -1.72 4.53
N ILE A 10 -35.69 -1.70 3.21
CA ILE A 10 -34.60 -2.44 2.55
C ILE A 10 -33.28 -1.64 2.52
N SER A 11 -33.32 -0.30 2.57
CA SER A 11 -32.10 0.52 2.52
C SER A 11 -31.21 0.44 3.77
N ILE A 12 -31.71 -0.04 4.92
CA ILE A 12 -30.95 -0.04 6.18
C ILE A 12 -29.96 -1.22 6.26
N LEU A 13 -30.13 -2.28 5.45
CA LEU A 13 -29.30 -3.49 5.51
C LEU A 13 -28.00 -3.44 4.68
N ALA A 14 -27.75 -2.35 3.92
CA ALA A 14 -26.57 -2.25 3.06
C ALA A 14 -25.32 -1.67 3.78
N LEU A 15 -25.45 -1.14 5.00
CA LEU A 15 -24.34 -0.49 5.71
C LEU A 15 -23.57 -1.41 6.68
N SER A 16 -23.99 -2.67 6.83
CA SER A 16 -23.49 -3.58 7.87
C SER A 16 -22.23 -4.37 7.50
N SER A 17 -21.58 -4.13 6.36
CA SER A 17 -20.45 -4.94 5.86
C SER A 17 -19.06 -4.30 6.02
N LEU A 18 -18.81 -3.60 7.13
CA LEU A 18 -17.44 -3.21 7.54
C LEU A 18 -16.99 -4.02 8.76
N ALA A 19 -17.20 -5.33 8.77
CA ALA A 19 -16.57 -6.21 9.74
C ALA A 19 -15.07 -6.36 9.40
N ILE A 20 -14.26 -5.37 9.79
CA ILE A 20 -12.80 -5.40 9.65
C ILE A 20 -12.24 -6.26 10.80
N ALA A 21 -12.18 -7.57 10.59
CA ALA A 21 -11.43 -8.50 11.44
C ALA A 21 -9.96 -8.52 11.00
N GLU A 22 -9.26 -7.39 11.14
CA GLU A 22 -7.82 -7.29 10.90
C GLU A 22 -7.14 -6.91 12.20
N GLY A 23 -6.16 -7.71 12.63
CA GLY A 23 -5.36 -7.45 13.82
C GLY A 23 -4.65 -6.10 13.72
N GLY A 24 -4.33 -5.48 14.87
CA GLY A 24 -3.84 -4.09 14.91
C GLY A 24 -2.61 -3.79 14.05
N GLY A 25 -1.76 -4.77 13.76
CA GLY A 25 -0.61 -4.62 12.85
C GLY A 25 -1.01 -4.37 11.40
N ASP A 26 -2.02 -5.08 10.90
CA ASP A 26 -2.44 -5.02 9.50
C ASP A 26 -3.06 -3.65 9.16
N ARG A 27 -3.81 -3.06 10.10
CA ARG A 27 -4.41 -1.73 9.93
C ARG A 27 -3.37 -0.61 9.83
N VAL A 28 -2.28 -0.70 10.60
CA VAL A 28 -1.20 0.30 10.57
C VAL A 28 -0.45 0.23 9.24
N TYR A 29 -0.07 -0.98 8.80
CA TYR A 29 0.59 -1.15 7.51
C TYR A 29 -0.32 -0.81 6.34
N GLY A 30 -1.61 -1.15 6.40
CA GLY A 30 -2.60 -0.79 5.38
C GLY A 30 -2.68 0.72 5.16
N ARG A 31 -2.77 1.51 6.25
CA ARG A 31 -2.77 2.97 6.16
C ARG A 31 -1.47 3.51 5.57
N MET A 32 -0.32 3.03 6.04
CA MET A 32 0.98 3.45 5.53
C MET A 32 1.12 3.20 4.02
N MET A 33 0.68 2.03 3.54
CA MET A 33 0.71 1.70 2.11
C MET A 33 -0.22 2.58 1.28
N GLN A 34 -1.40 2.92 1.82
CA GLN A 34 -2.35 3.82 1.16
C GLN A 34 -1.81 5.25 1.06
N GLU A 35 -1.23 5.78 2.14
CA GLU A 35 -0.59 7.10 2.16
C GLU A 35 0.61 7.15 1.20
N ASN A 36 1.43 6.08 1.17
CA ASN A 36 2.52 5.97 0.21
C ASN A 36 2.00 5.97 -1.24
N GLN A 37 0.93 5.22 -1.54
CA GLN A 37 0.33 5.22 -2.87
C GLN A 37 -0.15 6.61 -3.29
N GLN A 38 -0.90 7.30 -2.43
CA GLN A 38 -1.35 8.66 -2.68
C GLN A 38 -0.17 9.61 -2.91
N ALA A 39 0.88 9.51 -2.09
CA ALA A 39 2.08 10.34 -2.25
C ALA A 39 2.76 10.10 -3.61
N MET A 40 2.81 8.85 -4.09
CA MET A 40 3.43 8.51 -5.37
C MET A 40 2.57 8.89 -6.59
N GLU A 41 1.25 8.82 -6.47
CA GLU A 41 0.33 9.36 -7.49
C GLU A 41 0.49 10.90 -7.60
N GLN A 42 0.56 11.58 -6.45
CA GLN A 42 0.82 13.03 -6.43
C GLN A 42 2.21 13.37 -6.99
N TYR A 43 3.22 12.55 -6.70
CA TYR A 43 4.55 12.70 -7.30
C TYR A 43 4.50 12.52 -8.81
N ALA A 44 3.81 11.49 -9.31
CA ALA A 44 3.67 11.24 -10.75
C ALA A 44 3.00 12.44 -11.45
N LEU A 45 1.87 12.93 -10.91
CA LEU A 45 1.17 14.11 -11.43
C LEU A 45 2.06 15.36 -11.48
N LYS A 46 2.78 15.65 -10.39
CA LYS A 46 3.67 16.83 -10.32
C LYS A 46 4.83 16.79 -11.31
N ASN A 47 5.25 15.59 -11.72
CA ASN A 47 6.38 15.39 -12.62
C ASN A 47 5.95 14.99 -14.04
N GLY A 48 4.65 15.02 -14.36
CA GLY A 48 4.15 14.65 -15.68
C GLY A 48 4.39 13.18 -16.05
N LYS A 49 4.43 12.29 -15.05
CA LYS A 49 4.66 10.85 -15.22
C LYS A 49 3.35 10.07 -15.04
N SER A 50 3.30 8.86 -15.58
CA SER A 50 2.22 7.92 -15.31
C SER A 50 2.27 7.43 -13.86
N ASN A 51 1.12 7.12 -13.28
CA ASN A 51 1.06 6.48 -11.97
C ASN A 51 1.84 5.15 -11.99
N PRO A 52 2.70 4.89 -10.99
CA PRO A 52 3.44 3.65 -10.95
C PRO A 52 2.51 2.47 -10.67
N GLU A 53 2.67 1.41 -11.44
CA GLU A 53 2.07 0.11 -11.13
C GLU A 53 2.80 -0.52 -9.94
N ILE A 54 2.03 -1.14 -9.04
CA ILE A 54 2.58 -1.85 -7.88
C ILE A 54 2.77 -3.31 -8.26
N VAL A 55 4.02 -3.76 -8.28
CA VAL A 55 4.40 -5.14 -8.62
C VAL A 55 5.01 -5.82 -7.41
N HIS A 56 4.60 -7.06 -7.13
CA HIS A 56 5.25 -7.84 -6.08
C HIS A 56 6.65 -8.27 -6.52
N TYR A 57 7.66 -7.82 -5.78
CA TYR A 57 9.03 -8.21 -6.02
C TYR A 57 9.26 -9.68 -5.65
N LYS A 58 9.97 -10.38 -6.53
CA LYS A 58 10.49 -11.71 -6.25
C LYS A 58 11.99 -11.59 -6.04
N TYR A 59 12.50 -12.28 -5.02
CA TYR A 59 13.93 -12.26 -4.73
C TYR A 59 14.74 -12.71 -5.96
N GLY A 60 15.74 -11.91 -6.34
CA GLY A 60 16.54 -12.12 -7.54
C GLY A 60 15.92 -11.58 -8.83
N MET A 61 14.76 -10.89 -8.76
CA MET A 61 14.22 -10.16 -9.91
C MET A 61 15.13 -8.98 -10.23
N ASP A 62 15.56 -8.88 -11.49
CA ASP A 62 16.34 -7.76 -11.98
C ASP A 62 15.46 -6.52 -12.08
N LEU A 63 15.93 -5.42 -11.49
CA LEU A 63 15.27 -4.13 -11.53
C LEU A 63 16.18 -3.13 -12.24
N ASP A 64 15.68 -2.50 -13.29
CA ASP A 64 16.33 -1.36 -13.91
C ASP A 64 16.08 -0.11 -13.06
N ILE A 65 16.92 0.11 -12.04
CA ILE A 65 16.80 1.24 -11.12
C ILE A 65 17.77 2.32 -11.55
N HIS A 66 17.25 3.43 -12.08
CA HIS A 66 18.03 4.63 -12.33
C HIS A 66 18.04 5.57 -11.12
N LYS A 67 16.88 5.75 -10.47
CA LYS A 67 16.75 6.63 -9.30
C LYS A 67 15.65 6.16 -8.35
N VAL A 68 15.97 6.05 -7.06
CA VAL A 68 14.98 5.78 -6.01
C VAL A 68 14.25 7.07 -5.65
N VAL A 69 12.91 7.04 -5.66
CA VAL A 69 12.04 8.18 -5.34
C VAL A 69 11.51 8.09 -3.91
N SER A 70 11.11 6.89 -3.49
CA SER A 70 10.54 6.67 -2.15
C SER A 70 10.74 5.23 -1.72
N MET A 71 10.88 5.04 -0.41
CA MET A 71 10.85 3.73 0.24
C MET A 71 10.08 3.84 1.55
N THR A 72 9.10 2.96 1.76
CA THR A 72 8.44 2.86 3.07
C THR A 72 9.31 2.03 4.01
N GLN A 73 9.55 2.53 5.21
CA GLN A 73 10.28 1.78 6.22
C GLN A 73 9.38 0.74 6.88
N ALA A 74 9.93 -0.43 7.20
CA ALA A 74 9.28 -1.30 8.17
C ALA A 74 9.31 -0.65 9.55
N ASN A 75 8.28 -0.95 10.35
CA ASN A 75 8.21 -0.55 11.75
C ASN A 75 9.48 -1.01 12.50
N ILE A 76 9.85 -0.28 13.56
CA ILE A 76 10.89 -0.68 14.52
C ILE A 76 10.65 -2.08 15.11
N ASN A 77 9.41 -2.53 15.22
CA ASN A 77 9.08 -3.82 15.82
C ASN A 77 9.78 -4.99 15.11
N CYS A 78 10.30 -5.94 15.88
CA CYS A 78 10.94 -7.14 15.35
C CYS A 78 9.93 -8.12 14.74
N ALA A 79 9.45 -7.79 13.56
CA ALA A 79 8.53 -8.60 12.78
C ALA A 79 8.75 -8.35 11.29
N VAL A 80 8.30 -9.29 10.47
CA VAL A 80 8.26 -9.11 9.01
C VAL A 80 7.10 -8.17 8.67
N ALA A 81 7.38 -7.14 7.88
CA ALA A 81 6.42 -6.11 7.48
C ALA A 81 6.47 -5.86 5.97
N PRO A 82 5.35 -5.43 5.35
CA PRO A 82 5.36 -4.99 3.97
C PRO A 82 6.14 -3.68 3.80
N SER A 83 6.81 -3.53 2.66
CA SER A 83 7.53 -2.34 2.25
C SER A 83 7.35 -2.13 0.75
N ARG A 84 7.23 -0.87 0.33
CA ARG A 84 7.22 -0.41 -1.06
C ARG A 84 8.44 0.41 -1.36
N MET A 85 8.98 0.23 -2.55
CA MET A 85 10.00 1.10 -3.14
C MET A 85 9.49 1.59 -4.49
N THR A 86 9.44 2.91 -4.66
CA THR A 86 9.15 3.55 -5.95
C THR A 86 10.45 4.09 -6.54
N PHE A 87 10.71 3.77 -7.79
CA PHE A 87 11.91 4.18 -8.51
C PHE A 87 11.59 4.60 -9.95
N GLU A 88 12.45 5.43 -10.52
CA GLU A 88 12.52 5.71 -11.95
C GLU A 88 13.48 4.71 -12.60
N ASP A 89 13.05 4.09 -13.71
CA ASP A 89 13.90 3.25 -14.56
C ASP A 89 14.73 4.08 -15.55
N SER A 90 15.58 3.42 -16.35
CA SER A 90 16.44 4.10 -17.33
C SER A 90 15.65 4.83 -18.43
N ALA A 91 14.37 4.48 -18.64
CA ALA A 91 13.47 5.18 -19.55
C ALA A 91 12.71 6.34 -18.88
N GLY A 92 12.93 6.57 -17.58
CA GLY A 92 12.27 7.60 -16.78
C GLY A 92 10.84 7.26 -16.37
N LYS A 93 10.39 6.01 -16.55
CA LYS A 93 9.09 5.54 -16.08
C LYS A 93 9.17 5.24 -14.57
N LEU A 94 8.10 5.58 -13.86
CA LEU A 94 7.96 5.23 -12.44
C LEU A 94 7.45 3.79 -12.29
N ASN A 95 8.11 3.03 -11.43
CA ASN A 95 7.73 1.69 -11.06
C ASN A 95 7.70 1.59 -9.53
N THR A 96 6.71 0.87 -8.98
CA THR A 96 6.66 0.57 -7.54
C THR A 96 6.76 -0.93 -7.35
N VAL A 97 7.71 -1.36 -6.53
CA VAL A 97 7.79 -2.75 -6.09
C VAL A 97 7.35 -2.88 -4.64
N GLU A 98 6.60 -3.94 -4.34
CA GLU A 98 6.21 -4.31 -2.98
C GLU A 98 6.90 -5.62 -2.57
N TYR A 99 7.51 -5.61 -1.39
CA TYR A 99 8.20 -6.74 -0.80
C TYR A 99 8.00 -6.78 0.72
N ARG A 100 8.58 -7.79 1.36
CA ARG A 100 8.60 -7.91 2.82
C ARG A 100 10.01 -7.74 3.35
N VAL A 101 10.15 -6.99 4.43
CA VAL A 101 11.43 -6.74 5.10
C VAL A 101 11.29 -6.96 6.60
N MET A 102 12.38 -7.32 7.26
CA MET A 102 12.43 -7.43 8.72
C MET A 102 12.51 -6.04 9.34
N GLY A 103 11.75 -5.79 10.41
CA GLY A 103 11.90 -4.59 11.23
C GLY A 103 13.28 -4.51 11.90
N THR A 104 13.63 -3.33 12.38
CA THR A 104 15.02 -2.99 12.76
C THR A 104 15.40 -3.27 14.21
N ASN A 105 14.44 -3.29 15.16
CA ASN A 105 14.73 -3.46 16.59
C ASN A 105 14.60 -4.93 17.03
N CYS A 106 15.43 -5.81 16.48
CA CYS A 106 15.43 -7.22 16.82
C CYS A 106 16.40 -7.58 17.94
N PRO A 107 15.96 -8.22 19.04
CA PRO A 107 16.80 -8.51 20.21
C PRO A 107 18.07 -9.33 19.93
N HIS A 108 18.08 -10.08 18.82
CA HIS A 108 19.19 -10.93 18.39
C HIS A 108 19.52 -10.75 16.90
N GLY A 109 19.16 -9.62 16.29
CA GLY A 109 19.52 -9.32 14.91
C GLY A 109 21.03 -9.12 14.79
N ARG A 110 21.70 -9.83 13.87
CA ARG A 110 23.05 -9.46 13.43
C ARG A 110 23.04 -8.13 12.70
#